data_AF-A0ABD3VQ08-F1
#
_entry.id   AF-A0ABD3VQ08-F1
#
_cell.length_a   1.000
_cell.length_b   1.000
_cell.length_c   1.000
_cell.angle_alpha   90.00
_cell.angle_beta   90.00
_cell.angle_gamma   90.00
#
_symmetry.space_group_name_H-M   'P 1'
#
loop_
_entity.id
_entity.type
_entity.pdbx_description
1 polymer ?
#
loop_
_entity_poly.entity_id
_entity_poly.type
_entity_poly.pdbx_seq_one_letter_code
_entity_poly.pdbx_strand_id
1 'polypeptide(L)'
;MKTILVISLCWALVQVFKVVSQRIINGKRAANLTTAPGDKNCCYATAYILSNYLSCKGACPNVNIVLRSAWGAAAPTNVSALQLPVSFVFIHQTETPACQDPTSCKARVKDIQQYHMSIKGLADIGYSFLVAEDGTIYEGQGWDRVGAHTKGYNSRGIAFSFIGSYSTSKPPVAALTAVKNMIQCGISQGKVASAYHLYGHRDVNPTSSPGDALYHEIHTWPHYSHTKP
;
A
#
# COMPACT_ATOMS: atom_id res chain seq x y z
N MET A 1 -30.26 -36.00 48.82
CA MET A 1 -30.69 -35.69 47.44
C MET A 1 -29.93 -34.46 46.94
N LYS A 2 -28.85 -34.68 46.18
CA LYS A 2 -28.13 -33.73 45.30
C LYS A 2 -26.77 -34.34 44.94
N THR A 3 -26.69 -35.19 43.92
CA THR A 3 -25.48 -35.42 43.11
C THR A 3 -25.87 -36.26 41.88
N ILE A 4 -25.19 -36.05 40.75
CA ILE A 4 -25.23 -36.84 39.49
C ILE A 4 -26.31 -36.40 38.49
N LEU A 5 -25.98 -35.40 37.65
CA LEU A 5 -26.52 -35.34 36.28
C LEU A 5 -25.64 -34.45 35.36
N VAL A 6 -24.36 -34.79 35.21
CA VAL A 6 -23.53 -34.27 34.10
C VAL A 6 -22.54 -35.38 33.75
N ILE A 7 -22.94 -36.31 32.88
CA ILE A 7 -22.13 -37.17 31.99
C ILE A 7 -23.19 -38.06 31.31
N SER A 8 -23.58 -37.75 30.07
CA SER A 8 -24.12 -38.70 29.07
C SER A 8 -24.77 -37.96 27.89
N LEU A 9 -24.00 -37.16 27.15
CA LEU A 9 -24.39 -36.65 25.82
C LEU A 9 -23.15 -36.48 24.91
N CYS A 10 -22.18 -37.38 25.07
CA CYS A 10 -21.12 -37.63 24.10
C CYS A 10 -21.39 -39.04 23.56
N TRP A 11 -21.55 -39.19 22.23
CA TRP A 11 -21.63 -40.45 21.45
C TRP A 11 -22.89 -40.78 20.61
N ALA A 12 -23.94 -39.96 20.53
CA ALA A 12 -25.14 -40.32 19.75
C ALA A 12 -25.47 -39.43 18.52
N LEU A 13 -24.47 -38.91 17.79
CA LEU A 13 -24.68 -38.19 16.51
C LEU A 13 -23.71 -38.60 15.37
N VAL A 14 -23.11 -39.80 15.44
CA VAL A 14 -22.12 -40.25 14.44
C VAL A 14 -22.71 -41.14 13.32
N GLN A 15 -24.01 -41.45 13.27
CA GLN A 15 -24.51 -42.47 12.30
C GLN A 15 -25.81 -42.11 11.55
N VAL A 16 -25.89 -40.93 10.93
CA VAL A 16 -26.84 -40.68 9.80
C VAL A 16 -26.19 -39.94 8.61
N PHE A 17 -24.86 -39.70 8.62
CA PHE A 17 -24.13 -38.99 7.54
C PHE A 17 -23.56 -39.91 6.43
N LYS A 18 -24.19 -41.04 6.18
CA LYS A 18 -23.97 -41.85 4.96
C LYS A 18 -25.35 -42.21 4.42
N VAL A 19 -25.74 -41.61 3.28
CA VAL A 19 -26.63 -42.17 2.22
C VAL A 19 -27.17 -41.10 1.26
N VAL A 20 -27.00 -39.79 1.50
CA VAL A 20 -27.36 -38.76 0.49
C VAL A 20 -26.13 -38.18 -0.23
N SER A 21 -25.16 -39.03 -0.52
CA SER A 21 -24.07 -38.75 -1.46
C SER A 21 -24.24 -39.73 -2.62
N GLN A 22 -25.05 -39.37 -3.63
CA GLN A 22 -24.94 -39.93 -5.01
C GLN A 22 -25.94 -39.41 -6.06
N ARG A 23 -26.85 -38.46 -5.81
CA ARG A 23 -27.92 -38.17 -6.80
C ARG A 23 -28.17 -36.73 -7.22
N ILE A 24 -27.18 -35.84 -7.24
CA ILE A 24 -27.27 -34.62 -8.06
C ILE A 24 -25.91 -34.32 -8.70
N ILE A 25 -25.51 -35.14 -9.67
CA ILE A 25 -24.53 -34.76 -10.70
C ILE A 25 -25.26 -34.93 -12.04
N ASN A 26 -25.90 -33.86 -12.51
CA ASN A 26 -26.21 -33.71 -13.93
C ASN A 26 -25.35 -32.57 -14.48
N GLY A 27 -24.19 -32.99 -15.01
CA GLY A 27 -23.52 -32.35 -16.14
C GLY A 27 -23.19 -30.86 -16.01
N LYS A 28 -22.04 -30.55 -15.42
CA LYS A 28 -21.04 -29.61 -15.96
C LYS A 28 -19.75 -29.78 -15.15
N ARG A 29 -18.65 -30.11 -15.85
CA ARG A 29 -17.33 -30.38 -15.27
C ARG A 29 -16.89 -29.19 -14.40
N ALA A 30 -16.56 -29.46 -13.14
CA ALA A 30 -15.69 -28.59 -12.37
C ALA A 30 -14.31 -28.61 -13.03
N ALA A 31 -13.88 -27.48 -13.57
CA ALA A 31 -12.50 -27.30 -14.00
C ALA A 31 -11.61 -27.28 -12.76
N ASN A 32 -10.64 -28.20 -12.69
CA ASN A 32 -9.57 -28.18 -11.70
C ASN A 32 -8.78 -26.88 -11.85
N LEU A 33 -8.85 -25.97 -10.86
CA LEU A 33 -7.83 -24.94 -10.68
C LEU A 33 -6.75 -25.50 -9.75
N THR A 34 -5.60 -25.82 -10.33
CA THR A 34 -4.35 -26.08 -9.62
C THR A 34 -3.80 -24.78 -9.03
N THR A 35 -3.54 -24.78 -7.74
CA THR A 35 -2.89 -23.68 -6.99
C THR A 35 -1.44 -23.46 -7.44
N ALA A 36 -1.07 -22.24 -7.80
CA ALA A 36 0.33 -21.82 -7.85
C ALA A 36 0.83 -21.50 -6.42
N PRO A 37 2.03 -21.94 -6.02
CA PRO A 37 2.55 -21.67 -4.68
C PRO A 37 3.22 -20.30 -4.66
N GLY A 38 2.59 -19.29 -4.03
CA GLY A 38 3.27 -18.00 -3.83
C GLY A 38 2.42 -16.83 -3.29
N ASP A 39 1.12 -16.78 -3.55
CA ASP A 39 0.30 -15.63 -3.14
C ASP A 39 -0.42 -15.88 -1.82
N LYS A 40 0.03 -15.21 -0.75
CA LYS A 40 -0.65 -15.21 0.56
C LYS A 40 -1.93 -14.35 0.59
N ASN A 41 -2.47 -13.95 -0.56
CA ASN A 41 -3.59 -13.00 -0.67
C ASN A 41 -4.85 -13.56 -1.34
N CYS A 42 -5.17 -14.84 -1.18
CA CYS A 42 -6.52 -15.33 -1.50
C CYS A 42 -7.44 -15.27 -0.27
N CYS A 43 -8.37 -14.31 -0.24
CA CYS A 43 -9.56 -14.38 0.60
C CYS A 43 -10.43 -15.56 0.09
N TYR A 44 -10.52 -16.65 0.86
CA TYR A 44 -11.38 -17.78 0.53
C TYR A 44 -12.85 -17.41 0.78
N ALA A 45 -13.65 -17.36 -0.28
CA ALA A 45 -15.10 -17.29 -0.17
C ALA A 45 -15.66 -18.71 0.03
N THR A 46 -15.84 -19.14 1.28
CA THR A 46 -16.76 -20.26 1.55
C THR A 46 -18.17 -19.70 1.41
N ALA A 47 -18.81 -19.97 0.27
CA ALA A 47 -20.22 -19.67 0.07
C ALA A 47 -21.04 -20.45 1.11
N TYR A 48 -21.71 -19.74 2.02
CA TYR A 48 -23.11 -19.94 2.43
C TYR A 48 -23.45 -19.00 3.62
N ILE A 49 -24.15 -17.91 3.29
CA ILE A 49 -25.19 -17.20 4.06
C ILE A 49 -24.85 -16.79 5.51
N LEU A 50 -24.39 -15.55 5.68
CA LEU A 50 -25.12 -14.47 6.36
C LEU A 50 -24.29 -13.19 6.18
N SER A 51 -24.94 -12.13 5.71
CA SER A 51 -24.36 -10.79 5.56
C SER A 51 -23.70 -10.35 6.87
N ASN A 52 -22.37 -10.27 6.89
CA ASN A 52 -21.56 -9.28 7.61
C ASN A 52 -20.06 -9.65 7.59
N TYR A 53 -19.26 -8.77 6.98
CA TYR A 53 -17.80 -8.65 7.09
C TYR A 53 -16.94 -9.83 6.61
N LEU A 54 -16.79 -9.97 5.28
CA LEU A 54 -15.47 -10.34 4.74
C LEU A 54 -14.56 -9.11 4.83
N SER A 55 -13.85 -8.93 5.95
CA SER A 55 -12.75 -7.97 6.03
C SER A 55 -11.47 -8.66 5.58
N CYS A 56 -11.04 -8.43 4.33
CA CYS A 56 -9.69 -8.79 3.93
C CYS A 56 -8.72 -7.88 4.72
N LYS A 57 -8.04 -8.44 5.72
CA LYS A 57 -6.87 -7.81 6.36
C LYS A 57 -5.85 -7.51 5.27
N GLY A 58 -5.81 -6.28 4.76
CA GLY A 58 -4.91 -5.89 3.67
C GLY A 58 -5.47 -4.89 2.64
N ALA A 59 -6.78 -4.60 2.65
CA ALA A 59 -7.28 -3.48 1.87
C ALA A 59 -6.94 -2.16 2.59
N CYS A 60 -6.47 -1.14 1.86
CA CYS A 60 -6.41 0.23 2.34
C CYS A 60 -7.77 0.90 2.07
N PRO A 61 -8.74 0.86 3.00
CA PRO A 61 -10.02 1.50 2.76
C PRO A 61 -9.80 3.00 2.54
N ASN A 62 -10.51 3.58 1.58
CA ASN A 62 -10.47 5.02 1.28
C ASN A 62 -9.15 5.53 0.68
N VAL A 63 -8.38 4.66 0.02
CA VAL A 63 -7.23 5.04 -0.81
C VAL A 63 -7.41 4.43 -2.20
N ASN A 64 -7.38 5.27 -3.24
CA ASN A 64 -7.30 4.80 -4.62
C ASN A 64 -5.84 4.54 -4.98
N ILE A 65 -5.45 3.27 -5.14
CA ILE A 65 -4.09 2.89 -5.47
C ILE A 65 -4.06 2.29 -6.87
N VAL A 66 -3.26 2.88 -7.76
CA VAL A 66 -2.93 2.33 -9.07
C VAL A 66 -1.63 1.54 -8.93
N LEU A 67 -1.75 0.21 -9.00
CA LEU A 67 -0.62 -0.72 -8.93
C LEU A 67 0.31 -0.58 -10.15
N ARG A 68 1.55 -1.04 -9.99
CA ARG A 68 2.57 -1.03 -11.04
C ARG A 68 2.10 -1.59 -12.38
N SER A 69 1.42 -2.73 -12.37
CA SER A 69 0.88 -3.34 -13.58
C SER A 69 -0.18 -2.45 -14.27
N ALA A 70 -0.98 -1.73 -13.49
CA ALA A 70 -2.10 -0.91 -13.98
C ALA A 70 -1.67 0.44 -14.58
N TRP A 71 -0.54 1.00 -14.14
CA TRP A 71 0.08 2.15 -14.80
C TRP A 71 1.16 1.76 -15.81
N GLY A 72 1.48 0.47 -15.97
CA GLY A 72 2.40 -0.03 -16.99
C GLY A 72 3.87 0.21 -16.66
N ALA A 73 4.26 -0.08 -15.42
CA ALA A 73 5.62 0.03 -14.94
C ALA A 73 6.59 -0.89 -15.69
N ALA A 74 7.76 -0.36 -16.03
CA ALA A 74 8.90 -1.19 -16.41
C ALA A 74 9.31 -2.10 -15.23
N ALA A 75 9.90 -3.26 -15.55
CA ALA A 75 10.47 -4.14 -14.55
C ALA A 75 11.69 -3.47 -13.89
N PRO A 76 11.84 -3.57 -12.56
CA PRO A 76 13.06 -3.11 -11.89
C PRO A 76 14.25 -3.99 -12.30
N THR A 77 15.46 -3.45 -12.22
CA THR A 77 16.68 -4.25 -12.44
C THR A 77 17.15 -4.93 -11.16
N ASN A 78 17.62 -4.16 -10.16
CA ASN A 78 18.14 -4.66 -8.89
C ASN A 78 17.51 -3.91 -7.71
N VAL A 79 16.49 -4.51 -7.09
CA VAL A 79 15.79 -3.93 -5.94
C VAL A 79 15.88 -4.85 -4.73
N SER A 80 16.24 -4.29 -3.59
CA SER A 80 16.34 -5.01 -2.32
C SER A 80 15.05 -4.90 -1.53
N ALA A 81 14.78 -5.90 -0.69
CA ALA A 81 13.64 -5.87 0.23
C ALA A 81 13.87 -4.82 1.33
N LEU A 82 12.80 -4.13 1.74
CA LEU A 82 12.82 -3.17 2.83
C LEU A 82 12.68 -3.89 4.18
N GLN A 83 13.42 -3.44 5.19
CA GLN A 83 13.22 -3.93 6.55
C GLN A 83 12.01 -3.22 7.17
N LEU A 84 10.98 -3.99 7.49
CA LEU A 84 9.70 -3.49 8.00
C LEU A 84 9.50 -3.80 9.50
N PRO A 85 8.73 -2.98 10.23
CA PRO A 85 8.15 -1.71 9.79
C PRO A 85 9.22 -0.61 9.64
N VAL A 86 9.03 0.31 8.69
CA VAL A 86 9.89 1.50 8.60
C VAL A 86 9.58 2.48 9.73
N SER A 87 10.61 3.19 10.20
CA SER A 87 10.46 4.24 11.22
C SER A 87 10.32 5.64 10.64
N PHE A 88 10.55 5.81 9.34
CA PHE A 88 10.58 7.14 8.70
C PHE A 88 9.59 7.23 7.53
N VAL A 89 8.89 8.36 7.46
CA VAL A 89 8.06 8.75 6.32
C VAL A 89 8.59 10.07 5.79
N PHE A 90 8.86 10.12 4.48
CA PHE A 90 9.36 11.31 3.81
C PHE A 90 8.34 11.87 2.85
N ILE A 91 8.13 13.18 2.89
CA ILE A 91 7.32 13.90 1.92
C ILE A 91 8.24 14.58 0.91
N HIS A 92 7.89 14.41 -0.36
CA HIS A 92 8.61 14.93 -1.51
C HIS A 92 7.67 15.63 -2.50
N GLN A 93 8.24 16.41 -3.41
CA GLN A 93 7.63 16.76 -4.69
C GLN A 93 8.43 16.14 -5.84
N THR A 94 7.81 15.95 -7.00
CA THR A 94 8.49 15.42 -8.19
C THR A 94 9.16 16.50 -9.05
N GLU A 95 8.80 17.78 -8.86
CA GLU A 95 9.22 18.92 -9.69
C GLU A 95 8.83 18.76 -11.16
N THR A 96 7.75 18.03 -11.41
CA THR A 96 7.13 17.88 -12.73
C THR A 96 5.83 18.69 -12.80
N PRO A 97 5.23 18.90 -13.98
CA PRO A 97 3.86 19.38 -14.02
C PRO A 97 2.93 18.39 -13.31
N ALA A 98 1.98 18.94 -12.55
CA ALA A 98 0.95 18.17 -11.87
C ALA A 98 0.03 17.47 -12.87
N CYS A 99 -0.81 16.56 -12.36
CA CYS A 99 -1.77 15.79 -13.15
C CYS A 99 -3.01 15.50 -12.30
N GLN A 100 -4.17 15.37 -12.96
CA GLN A 100 -5.45 15.16 -12.29
C GLN A 100 -6.29 14.05 -12.94
N ASP A 101 -6.04 13.69 -14.20
CA ASP A 101 -6.75 12.61 -14.87
C ASP A 101 -5.88 11.34 -14.98
N PRO A 102 -6.50 10.15 -15.03
CA PRO A 102 -5.77 8.89 -15.09
C PRO A 102 -4.80 8.76 -16.27
N THR A 103 -5.09 9.39 -17.41
CA THR A 103 -4.24 9.27 -18.61
C THR A 103 -2.96 10.09 -18.44
N SER A 104 -3.11 11.37 -18.09
CA SER A 104 -1.95 12.26 -17.88
C SER A 104 -1.10 11.82 -16.68
N CYS A 105 -1.72 11.34 -15.60
CA CYS A 105 -0.99 10.86 -14.44
C CYS A 105 -0.22 9.56 -14.72
N LYS A 106 -0.80 8.59 -15.41
CA LYS A 106 -0.07 7.38 -15.81
C LYS A 106 1.12 7.72 -16.72
N ALA A 107 0.93 8.61 -17.69
CA ALA A 107 2.01 9.09 -18.54
C ALA A 107 3.11 9.76 -17.71
N ARG A 108 2.73 10.65 -16.78
CA ARG A 108 3.68 11.34 -15.90
C ARG A 108 4.49 10.39 -15.03
N VAL A 109 3.86 9.39 -14.43
CA VAL A 109 4.56 8.38 -13.60
C VAL A 109 5.53 7.55 -14.43
N LYS A 110 5.15 7.18 -15.67
CA LYS A 110 6.06 6.51 -16.62
C LYS A 110 7.26 7.38 -16.99
N ASP A 111 7.05 8.65 -17.30
CA ASP A 111 8.13 9.59 -17.62
C ASP A 111 9.12 9.71 -16.45
N ILE A 112 8.61 9.80 -15.21
CA ILE A 112 9.43 9.83 -14.01
C ILE A 112 10.23 8.53 -13.85
N GLN A 113 9.61 7.36 -14.04
CA GLN A 113 10.32 6.08 -14.00
C GLN A 113 11.42 6.01 -15.07
N GLN A 114 11.11 6.38 -16.31
CA GLN A 114 12.06 6.38 -17.41
C GLN A 114 13.23 7.33 -17.15
N TYR A 115 12.97 8.53 -16.66
CA TYR A 115 14.02 9.47 -16.27
C TYR A 115 14.90 8.89 -15.16
N HIS A 116 14.30 8.29 -14.13
CA HIS A 116 15.04 7.65 -13.05
C HIS A 116 15.93 6.50 -13.52
N MET A 117 15.43 5.63 -14.40
CA MET A 117 16.18 4.46 -14.86
C MET A 117 17.21 4.84 -15.92
N SER A 118 16.79 5.55 -16.97
CA SER A 118 17.64 5.80 -18.14
C SER A 118 18.62 6.97 -17.95
N ILE A 119 18.23 8.00 -17.20
CA ILE A 119 19.06 9.21 -17.04
C ILE A 119 19.80 9.20 -15.71
N LYS A 120 19.13 8.81 -14.62
CA LYS A 120 19.78 8.73 -13.29
C LYS A 120 20.44 7.39 -12.99
N GLY A 121 20.25 6.36 -13.83
CA GLY A 121 20.84 5.03 -13.63
C GLY A 121 20.29 4.29 -12.40
N LEU A 122 19.08 4.66 -11.93
CA LEU A 122 18.44 3.99 -10.80
C LEU A 122 17.85 2.64 -11.24
N ALA A 123 17.74 1.72 -10.30
CA ALA A 123 17.18 0.39 -10.58
C ALA A 123 15.68 0.40 -10.93
N ASP A 124 14.97 1.46 -10.51
CA ASP A 124 13.55 1.68 -10.74
C ASP A 124 13.22 3.17 -10.46
N ILE A 125 11.94 3.53 -10.49
CA ILE A 125 11.44 4.79 -9.95
C ILE A 125 11.86 4.94 -8.48
N GLY A 126 12.56 6.03 -8.13
CA GLY A 126 13.15 6.18 -6.79
C GLY A 126 12.15 6.31 -5.64
N TYR A 127 10.89 6.67 -5.90
CA TYR A 127 9.89 6.91 -4.86
C TYR A 127 9.10 5.66 -4.49
N SER A 128 8.69 5.53 -3.23
CA SER A 128 7.81 4.43 -2.81
C SER A 128 6.41 4.59 -3.41
N PHE A 129 5.84 5.80 -3.30
CA PHE A 129 4.54 6.16 -3.83
C PHE A 129 4.55 7.54 -4.46
N LEU A 130 3.76 7.73 -5.51
CA LEU A 130 3.53 9.02 -6.15
C LEU A 130 2.07 9.44 -6.00
N VAL A 131 1.80 10.71 -5.74
CA VAL A 131 0.48 11.19 -5.36
C VAL A 131 0.01 12.24 -6.36
N ALA A 132 -1.05 11.93 -7.10
CA ALA A 132 -1.70 12.87 -8.01
C ALA A 132 -2.61 13.85 -7.27
N GLU A 133 -2.97 14.94 -7.93
CA GLU A 133 -3.78 16.01 -7.31
C GLU A 133 -5.22 15.59 -7.00
N ASP A 134 -5.75 14.61 -7.73
CA ASP A 134 -7.06 13.98 -7.49
C ASP A 134 -7.07 13.04 -6.26
N GLY A 135 -5.91 12.80 -5.64
CA GLY A 135 -5.75 11.87 -4.53
C GLY A 135 -5.45 10.42 -4.95
N THR A 136 -5.32 10.14 -6.24
CA THR A 136 -4.89 8.82 -6.72
C THR A 136 -3.41 8.61 -6.37
N ILE A 137 -3.10 7.47 -5.75
CA ILE A 137 -1.74 7.07 -5.40
C ILE A 137 -1.24 6.04 -6.40
N TYR A 138 -0.11 6.31 -7.03
CA TYR A 138 0.58 5.41 -7.93
C TYR A 138 1.68 4.67 -7.18
N GLU A 139 1.64 3.34 -7.24
CA GLU A 139 2.66 2.49 -6.64
C GLU A 139 3.98 2.63 -7.39
N GLY A 140 5.00 3.19 -6.74
CA GLY A 140 6.38 3.21 -7.22
C GLY A 140 7.12 1.94 -6.76
N GLN A 141 8.10 2.10 -5.88
CA GLN A 141 8.74 0.95 -5.24
C GLN A 141 7.80 0.17 -4.32
N GLY A 142 6.72 0.81 -3.86
CA GLY A 142 5.72 0.21 -3.00
C GLY A 142 6.22 0.09 -1.56
N TRP A 143 5.56 -0.77 -0.78
CA TRP A 143 5.85 -0.97 0.63
C TRP A 143 7.09 -1.81 0.92
N ASP A 144 7.40 -2.76 0.04
CA ASP A 144 8.29 -3.89 0.36
C ASP A 144 9.70 -3.75 -0.21
N ARG A 145 9.98 -2.67 -0.96
CA ARG A 145 11.25 -2.52 -1.67
C ARG A 145 11.93 -1.20 -1.33
N VAL A 146 13.25 -1.26 -1.20
CA VAL A 146 14.11 -0.11 -0.96
C VAL A 146 14.04 0.85 -2.15
N GLY A 147 13.73 2.12 -1.87
CA GLY A 147 13.71 3.19 -2.86
C GLY A 147 15.06 3.87 -3.09
N ALA A 148 15.03 4.99 -3.80
CA ALA A 148 16.17 5.88 -4.05
C ALA A 148 15.74 7.35 -3.93
N HIS A 149 14.92 7.66 -2.92
CA HIS A 149 14.27 8.95 -2.72
C HIS A 149 15.03 9.88 -1.76
N THR A 150 15.57 9.35 -0.66
CA THR A 150 16.18 10.13 0.43
C THR A 150 17.53 9.52 0.80
N LYS A 151 18.62 10.21 0.45
CA LYS A 151 19.99 9.69 0.67
C LYS A 151 20.23 9.49 2.16
N GLY A 152 20.67 8.28 2.54
CA GLY A 152 20.89 7.87 3.94
C GLY A 152 19.68 7.22 4.61
N TYR A 153 18.49 7.29 4.00
CA TYR A 153 17.24 6.82 4.61
C TYR A 153 16.44 5.82 3.76
N ASN A 154 16.86 5.58 2.51
CA ASN A 154 16.17 4.69 1.56
C ASN A 154 15.82 3.29 2.11
N SER A 155 16.68 2.70 2.95
CA SER A 155 16.50 1.35 3.51
C SER A 155 15.66 1.31 4.79
N ARG A 156 15.21 2.47 5.29
CA ARG A 156 14.51 2.59 6.57
C ARG A 156 13.32 3.55 6.53
N GLY A 157 12.95 4.02 5.35
CA GLY A 157 11.87 4.96 5.16
C GLY A 157 11.07 4.72 3.90
N ILE A 158 9.85 5.26 3.89
CA ILE A 158 8.94 5.29 2.75
C ILE A 158 8.78 6.74 2.31
N ALA A 159 8.73 6.99 0.99
CA ALA A 159 8.47 8.32 0.44
C ALA A 159 7.11 8.42 -0.25
N PHE A 160 6.36 9.47 0.10
CA PHE A 160 5.20 9.94 -0.65
C PHE A 160 5.60 11.20 -1.43
N SER A 161 5.66 11.07 -2.75
CA SER A 161 6.06 12.16 -3.65
C SER A 161 4.87 12.72 -4.38
N PHE A 162 4.49 13.96 -4.07
CA PHE A 162 3.42 14.64 -4.77
C PHE A 162 3.85 14.98 -6.19
N ILE A 163 3.05 14.57 -7.18
CA ILE A 163 3.29 14.83 -8.60
C ILE A 163 2.99 16.30 -8.87
N GLY A 164 4.04 17.12 -8.94
CA GLY A 164 3.88 18.57 -9.02
C GLY A 164 5.10 19.34 -8.51
N SER A 165 4.92 20.66 -8.43
CA SER A 165 5.80 21.59 -7.72
C SER A 165 4.95 22.41 -6.76
N TYR A 166 5.31 22.40 -5.48
CA TYR A 166 4.51 22.93 -4.38
C TYR A 166 5.30 23.95 -3.56
N SER A 167 6.11 24.76 -4.24
CA SER A 167 6.82 25.88 -3.62
C SER A 167 5.87 27.02 -3.25
N THR A 168 4.87 27.31 -4.09
CA THR A 168 3.98 28.48 -3.91
C THR A 168 2.55 28.13 -3.53
N SER A 169 2.06 26.94 -3.92
CA SER A 169 0.74 26.43 -3.58
C SER A 169 0.87 25.04 -2.97
N LYS A 170 -0.02 24.70 -2.04
CA LYS A 170 -0.08 23.35 -1.48
C LYS A 170 -0.87 22.40 -2.40
N PRO A 171 -0.63 21.08 -2.34
CA PRO A 171 -1.45 20.10 -3.04
C PRO A 171 -2.93 20.20 -2.63
N PRO A 172 -3.86 19.79 -3.50
CA PRO A 172 -5.27 19.73 -3.15
C PRO A 172 -5.55 18.83 -1.94
N VAL A 173 -6.63 19.13 -1.23
CA VAL A 173 -7.03 18.39 -0.01
C VAL A 173 -7.19 16.89 -0.27
N ALA A 174 -7.62 16.49 -1.47
CA ALA A 174 -7.72 15.08 -1.86
C ALA A 174 -6.37 14.36 -1.79
N ALA A 175 -5.31 14.96 -2.36
CA ALA A 175 -3.95 14.43 -2.31
C ALA A 175 -3.40 14.34 -0.88
N LEU A 176 -3.57 15.41 -0.09
CA LEU A 176 -3.12 15.43 1.31
C LEU A 176 -3.84 14.36 2.15
N THR A 177 -5.14 14.19 1.94
CA THR A 177 -5.97 13.19 2.63
C THR A 177 -5.58 11.77 2.22
N ALA A 178 -5.32 11.54 0.93
CA ALA A 178 -4.89 10.25 0.43
C ALA A 178 -3.58 9.78 1.09
N VAL A 179 -2.59 10.67 1.24
CA VAL A 179 -1.33 10.35 1.94
C VAL A 179 -1.58 10.00 3.41
N LYS A 180 -2.38 10.80 4.13
CA LYS A 180 -2.72 10.50 5.53
C LYS A 180 -3.39 9.13 5.67
N ASN A 181 -4.37 8.82 4.81
CA ASN A 181 -5.04 7.52 4.80
C ASN A 181 -4.06 6.38 4.44
N MET A 182 -3.16 6.60 3.50
CA MET A 182 -2.18 5.61 3.06
C MET A 182 -1.13 5.33 4.15
N ILE A 183 -0.71 6.33 4.92
CA ILE A 183 0.14 6.14 6.10
C ILE A 183 -0.59 5.31 7.16
N GLN A 184 -1.85 5.62 7.47
CA GLN A 184 -2.66 4.83 8.41
C GLN A 184 -2.84 3.38 7.94
N CYS A 185 -3.00 3.17 6.62
CA CYS A 185 -2.98 1.84 6.05
C CYS A 185 -1.63 1.14 6.25
N GLY A 186 -0.52 1.83 5.99
CA GLY A 186 0.82 1.30 6.24
C GLY A 186 1.04 0.89 7.70
N ILE A 187 0.49 1.64 8.66
CA ILE A 187 0.53 1.29 10.09
C ILE A 187 -0.30 0.03 10.36
N SER A 188 -1.53 -0.05 9.85
CA SER A 188 -2.42 -1.22 10.09
C SER A 188 -1.89 -2.51 9.47
N GLN A 189 -1.06 -2.39 8.42
CA GLN A 189 -0.40 -3.52 7.77
C GLN A 189 0.99 -3.84 8.34
N GLY A 190 1.47 -3.10 9.35
CA GLY A 190 2.82 -3.29 9.89
C GLY A 190 3.95 -2.91 8.93
N LYS A 191 3.66 -2.08 7.92
CA LYS A 191 4.65 -1.52 6.98
C LYS A 191 5.31 -0.28 7.56
N VAL A 192 4.57 0.53 8.32
CA VAL A 192 5.04 1.75 8.97
C VAL A 192 4.87 1.60 10.47
N ALA A 193 5.88 1.98 11.26
CA ALA A 193 5.79 1.92 12.71
C ALA A 193 4.74 2.93 13.21
N SER A 194 3.96 2.59 14.25
CA SER A 194 2.98 3.54 14.81
C SER A 194 3.61 4.80 15.38
N ALA A 195 4.87 4.73 15.85
CA ALA A 195 5.67 5.85 16.32
C ALA A 195 6.65 6.36 15.25
N TYR A 196 6.28 6.31 13.97
CA TYR A 196 7.12 6.83 12.88
C TYR A 196 7.44 8.32 13.06
N HIS A 197 8.51 8.77 12.43
CA HIS A 197 8.85 10.18 12.26
C HIS A 197 8.55 10.61 10.83
N LEU A 198 7.89 11.76 10.69
CA LEU A 198 7.61 12.40 9.40
C LEU A 198 8.56 13.57 9.19
N TYR A 199 9.14 13.63 7.99
CA TYR A 199 10.04 14.68 7.54
C TYR A 199 9.72 15.11 6.11
N GLY A 200 9.99 16.37 5.78
CA GLY A 200 10.23 16.77 4.40
C GLY A 200 11.62 16.31 3.94
N HIS A 201 11.80 16.09 2.64
CA HIS A 201 13.12 15.70 2.11
C HIS A 201 14.25 16.68 2.52
N ARG A 202 13.94 17.99 2.52
CA ARG A 202 14.86 19.06 2.93
C ARG A 202 15.33 19.02 4.39
N ASP A 203 14.65 18.27 5.26
CA ASP A 203 15.07 18.15 6.66
C ASP A 203 16.37 17.36 6.81
N VAL A 204 16.63 16.45 5.88
CA VAL A 204 17.75 15.49 5.96
C VAL A 204 18.72 15.56 4.78
N ASN A 205 18.34 16.19 3.67
CA ASN A 205 19.21 16.37 2.49
C ASN A 205 19.14 17.82 1.97
N PRO A 206 20.20 18.34 1.32
CA PRO A 206 20.23 19.72 0.80
C PRO A 206 19.40 19.84 -0.49
N THR A 207 18.10 20.10 -0.37
CA THR A 207 17.15 20.19 -1.49
C THR A 207 16.01 21.16 -1.17
N SER A 208 15.31 21.64 -2.20
CA SER A 208 14.04 22.35 -2.11
C SER A 208 12.85 21.42 -1.87
N SER A 209 12.95 20.11 -2.08
CA SER A 209 11.80 19.21 -1.86
C SER A 209 11.37 19.18 -0.38
N PRO A 210 10.08 19.26 -0.02
CA PRO A 210 8.89 19.09 -0.87
C PRO A 210 8.27 20.39 -1.45
N GLY A 211 9.01 21.51 -1.46
CA GLY A 211 8.49 22.84 -1.79
C GLY A 211 7.96 23.58 -0.54
N ASP A 212 8.09 24.90 -0.48
CA ASP A 212 7.81 25.69 0.74
C ASP A 212 6.36 25.59 1.21
N ALA A 213 5.37 25.65 0.30
CA ALA A 213 3.96 25.58 0.66
C ALA A 213 3.55 24.19 1.18
N LEU A 214 4.02 23.11 0.55
CA LEU A 214 3.81 21.75 1.05
C LEU A 214 4.61 21.50 2.33
N TYR A 215 5.83 22.02 2.43
CA TYR A 215 6.64 21.93 3.64
C TYR A 215 5.92 22.58 4.82
N HIS A 216 5.36 23.77 4.66
CA HIS A 216 4.56 24.41 5.71
C HIS A 216 3.33 23.58 6.11
N GLU A 217 2.63 22.99 5.14
CA GLU A 217 1.47 22.11 5.40
C GLU A 217 1.86 20.89 6.25
N ILE A 218 2.97 20.20 5.95
CA ILE A 218 3.34 18.98 6.68
C ILE A 218 3.78 19.23 8.13
N HIS A 219 4.16 20.47 8.50
CA HIS A 219 4.43 20.81 9.91
C HIS A 219 3.18 20.70 10.78
N THR A 220 2.00 20.77 10.18
CA THR A 220 0.72 20.64 10.88
C THR A 220 0.30 19.18 11.06
N TRP A 221 1.03 18.23 10.46
CA TRP A 221 0.63 16.83 10.46
C TRP A 221 1.09 16.12 11.73
N PRO A 222 0.34 15.10 12.19
CA PRO A 222 0.83 14.19 13.22
C PRO A 222 2.18 13.59 12.82
N HIS A 223 3.02 13.33 13.82
CA HIS A 223 4.36 12.75 13.67
C HIS A 223 5.38 13.61 12.91
N TYR A 224 5.06 14.84 12.51
CA TYR A 224 6.09 15.76 12.04
C TYR A 224 7.15 15.95 13.13
N SER A 225 8.41 15.69 12.77
CA SER A 225 9.51 15.71 13.72
C SER A 225 10.32 16.99 13.58
N HIS A 226 10.36 17.80 14.64
CA HIS A 226 11.11 19.06 14.67
C HIS A 226 12.61 18.89 14.95
N THR A 227 13.02 17.68 15.36
CA THR A 227 14.42 17.35 15.60
C THR A 227 14.97 16.60 14.41
N LYS A 228 16.10 17.09 13.89
CA LYS A 228 16.82 16.38 12.83
C LYS A 228 17.23 14.98 13.34
N PRO A 229 17.01 13.94 12.53
CA PRO A 229 17.39 12.56 12.86
C PRO A 229 18.91 12.34 12.88
#